data_AF-A0AAW1KMF1-F1
#
_entry.id   AF-A0AAW1KMF1-F1
#
_cell.length_a   1.000
_cell.length_b   1.000
_cell.length_c   1.000
_cell.angle_alpha   90.00
_cell.angle_beta   90.00
_cell.angle_gamma   90.00
#
_symmetry.space_group_name_H-M   'P 1'
#
loop_
_entity.id
_entity.type
_entity.pdbx_description
1 polymer ?
#
loop_
_entity_poly.entity_id
_entity_poly.type
_entity_poly.pdbx_seq_one_letter_code
_entity_poly.pdbx_strand_id
1 'polypeptide(L)'
;MVTLYIFVIFALAVSDCQNNLATPKPTVRKCAKSGNSISHVNEDGHPVAVVNVTTDCEGDTNHCYALFKEDPSNSSNIIVMGQGCWAVSGGETRDCDRSECISNRKPPKAVKAKFCCCLGDMCNANFSDAYVAKEETAISASESVQKDNFRPIVWRKITLDR
;
A
#
# COMPACT_ATOMS: atom_id res chain seq x y z
N MET A 1 70.54 1.77 -13.70
CA MET A 1 69.72 1.06 -12.70
C MET A 1 68.66 1.95 -12.06
N VAL A 2 68.98 3.19 -11.66
CA VAL A 2 68.02 4.12 -11.01
C VAL A 2 66.87 4.57 -11.93
N THR A 3 67.15 4.80 -13.22
CA THR A 3 66.13 5.18 -14.21
C THR A 3 65.11 4.09 -14.51
N LEU A 4 65.51 2.81 -14.48
CA LEU A 4 64.58 1.68 -14.67
C LEU A 4 63.59 1.56 -13.51
N TYR A 5 64.03 1.85 -12.29
CA TYR A 5 63.22 1.79 -11.07
C TYR A 5 62.10 2.85 -11.08
N ILE A 6 62.37 4.04 -11.61
CA ILE A 6 61.41 5.15 -11.68
C ILE A 6 60.29 4.84 -12.68
N PHE A 7 60.60 4.23 -13.83
CA PHE A 7 59.58 3.82 -14.82
C PHE A 7 58.67 2.70 -14.28
N VAL A 8 59.20 1.77 -13.48
CA VAL A 8 58.39 0.70 -12.86
C VAL A 8 57.44 1.25 -11.80
N ILE A 9 57.86 2.25 -11.00
CA ILE A 9 56.98 2.91 -10.04
C ILE A 9 55.88 3.71 -10.74
N PHE A 10 56.19 4.41 -11.84
CA PHE A 10 55.19 5.12 -12.64
C PHE A 10 54.17 4.17 -13.28
N ALA A 11 54.58 2.97 -13.71
CA ALA A 11 53.67 1.98 -14.27
C ALA A 11 52.74 1.35 -13.22
N LEU A 12 53.20 1.19 -11.97
CA LEU A 12 52.39 0.64 -10.87
C LEU A 12 51.38 1.63 -10.29
N ALA A 13 51.57 2.94 -10.49
CA ALA A 13 50.65 3.97 -9.98
C ALA A 13 49.50 4.35 -10.94
N VAL A 14 49.44 3.77 -12.16
CA VAL A 14 48.41 4.13 -13.17
C VAL A 14 47.28 3.10 -13.25
N SER A 15 47.30 2.06 -12.43
CA SER A 15 46.25 1.00 -12.42
C SER A 15 45.22 1.14 -11.29
N ASP A 16 45.07 2.32 -10.70
CA ASP A 16 43.96 2.58 -9.78
C ASP A 16 42.64 2.60 -10.56
N CYS A 17 41.84 1.58 -10.28
CA CYS A 17 40.59 1.23 -10.91
C CYS A 17 39.61 2.41 -10.96
N GLN A 18 39.46 3.05 -12.12
CA GLN A 18 38.21 3.73 -12.48
C GLN A 18 37.13 2.70 -12.83
N ASN A 19 36.82 1.79 -11.90
CA ASN A 19 35.54 1.11 -11.91
C ASN A 19 34.54 2.07 -11.28
N ASN A 20 34.10 3.04 -12.07
CA ASN A 20 32.83 3.73 -11.82
C ASN A 20 31.73 2.67 -11.96
N LEU A 21 31.50 1.90 -10.89
CA LEU A 21 30.26 1.18 -10.73
C LEU A 21 29.21 2.27 -10.56
N ALA A 22 28.63 2.71 -11.68
CA ALA A 22 27.41 3.47 -11.68
C ALA A 22 26.41 2.61 -10.91
N THR A 23 26.23 2.89 -9.63
CA THR A 23 25.09 2.39 -8.87
C THR A 23 23.88 2.76 -9.72
N PRO A 24 23.04 1.79 -10.12
CA PRO A 24 21.81 2.12 -10.84
C PRO A 24 21.11 3.19 -10.04
N LYS A 25 20.94 4.39 -10.63
CA LYS A 25 20.19 5.47 -9.99
C LYS A 25 18.85 4.85 -9.57
N PRO A 26 18.46 4.90 -8.29
CA PRO A 26 17.20 4.34 -7.87
C PRO A 26 16.12 4.93 -8.76
N THR A 27 15.37 4.07 -9.43
CA THR A 27 14.32 4.48 -10.34
C THR A 27 13.23 5.11 -9.49
N VAL A 28 13.20 6.45 -9.46
CA VAL A 28 12.15 7.20 -8.78
C VAL A 28 10.82 6.81 -9.42
N ARG A 29 9.97 6.14 -8.64
CA ARG A 29 8.67 5.65 -9.09
C ARG A 29 7.68 6.81 -9.12
N LYS A 30 6.91 6.94 -10.19
CA LYS A 30 5.81 7.91 -10.25
C LYS A 30 4.48 7.21 -10.03
N CYS A 31 3.63 7.73 -9.17
CA CYS A 31 2.28 7.21 -8.93
C CYS A 31 1.24 8.29 -9.15
N ALA A 32 0.02 7.89 -9.53
CA ALA A 32 -1.13 8.78 -9.50
C ALA A 32 -1.40 9.20 -8.05
N LYS A 33 -1.82 10.46 -7.87
CA LYS A 33 -2.17 11.04 -6.58
C LYS A 33 -3.52 11.70 -6.70
N SER A 34 -4.45 11.33 -5.82
CA SER A 34 -5.70 12.07 -5.69
C SER A 34 -5.49 13.24 -4.72
N GLY A 35 -5.99 14.42 -5.06
CA GLY A 35 -5.95 15.62 -4.20
C GLY A 35 -6.66 15.43 -2.86
N ASN A 36 -7.49 14.38 -2.77
CA ASN A 36 -8.27 14.00 -1.59
C ASN A 36 -7.54 13.03 -0.65
N SER A 37 -6.21 12.86 -0.80
CA SER A 37 -5.39 12.47 0.35
C SER A 37 -5.86 13.32 1.53
N ILE A 38 -6.27 12.68 2.63
CA ILE A 38 -6.83 13.33 3.82
C ILE A 38 -5.85 14.40 4.31
N SER A 39 -5.93 15.60 3.76
CA SER A 39 -5.06 16.73 4.03
C SER A 39 -5.59 18.04 3.44
N HIS A 40 -6.36 18.08 2.34
CA HIS A 40 -6.93 19.35 1.87
C HIS A 40 -8.34 19.21 1.29
N VAL A 41 -9.33 19.61 2.09
CA VAL A 41 -10.69 19.94 1.64
C VAL A 41 -10.71 21.46 1.45
N ASN A 42 -11.13 21.95 0.27
CA ASN A 42 -11.40 23.39 0.10
C ASN A 42 -12.67 23.77 0.88
N GLU A 43 -12.71 24.99 1.42
CA GLU A 43 -13.77 25.48 2.31
C GLU A 43 -15.19 25.46 1.70
N ASP A 44 -15.31 25.26 0.38
CA ASP A 44 -16.58 25.29 -0.34
C ASP A 44 -17.23 23.90 -0.55
N GLY A 45 -16.63 22.80 -0.07
CA GLY A 45 -17.27 21.47 -0.10
C GLY A 45 -17.53 20.87 -1.49
N HIS A 46 -16.97 21.45 -2.56
CA HIS A 46 -17.11 20.92 -3.92
C HIS A 46 -16.01 19.89 -4.24
N PRO A 47 -16.34 18.74 -4.85
CA PRO A 47 -15.34 17.79 -5.33
C PRO A 47 -14.55 18.44 -6.47
N VAL A 48 -13.31 18.83 -6.18
CA VAL A 48 -12.38 19.30 -7.22
C VAL A 48 -12.07 18.12 -8.12
N ALA A 49 -12.34 18.31 -9.42
CA ALA A 49 -12.06 17.34 -10.45
C ALA A 49 -10.62 16.82 -10.35
N VAL A 50 -10.48 15.51 -10.55
CA VAL A 50 -9.22 14.77 -10.59
C VAL A 50 -8.28 15.45 -11.59
N VAL A 51 -7.46 16.38 -11.12
CA VAL A 51 -6.27 16.80 -11.84
C VAL A 51 -5.36 15.58 -11.87
N ASN A 52 -4.74 15.30 -13.02
CA ASN A 52 -3.73 14.27 -13.23
C ASN A 52 -2.47 14.58 -12.39
N VAL A 53 -2.62 14.62 -11.07
CA VAL A 53 -1.55 14.89 -10.12
C VAL A 53 -0.77 13.61 -9.97
N THR A 54 0.54 13.74 -10.13
CA THR A 54 1.48 12.66 -9.92
C THR A 54 2.30 12.94 -8.67
N THR A 55 2.83 11.89 -8.07
CA THR A 55 3.78 12.00 -6.96
C THR A 55 4.95 11.07 -7.20
N ASP A 56 6.12 11.55 -6.85
CA ASP A 56 7.35 10.77 -6.90
C ASP A 56 7.50 10.01 -5.58
N CYS A 57 7.81 8.73 -5.68
CA CYS A 57 7.98 7.82 -4.56
C CYS A 57 9.46 7.48 -4.38
N GLU A 58 9.94 7.60 -3.16
CA GLU A 58 11.35 7.48 -2.80
C GLU A 58 11.55 6.37 -1.76
N GLY A 59 12.78 5.85 -1.71
CA GLY A 59 13.19 4.81 -0.75
C GLY A 59 12.34 3.55 -0.84
N ASP A 60 11.79 3.15 0.30
CA ASP A 60 11.06 1.88 0.45
C ASP A 60 9.61 1.94 -0.09
N THR A 61 9.15 3.10 -0.56
CA THR A 61 7.81 3.29 -1.12
C THR A 61 7.73 3.02 -2.62
N ASN A 62 8.33 1.94 -3.09
CA ASN A 62 8.48 1.68 -4.54
C ASN A 62 7.21 1.07 -5.21
N HIS A 63 6.04 1.20 -4.60
CA HIS A 63 4.77 0.69 -5.11
C HIS A 63 3.74 1.82 -5.13
N CYS A 64 2.74 1.70 -5.99
CA CYS A 64 1.60 2.61 -5.99
C CYS A 64 0.39 1.93 -5.33
N TYR A 65 -0.54 2.71 -4.79
CA TYR A 65 -1.83 2.20 -4.29
C TYR A 65 -3.02 3.01 -4.80
N ALA A 66 -4.20 2.39 -4.78
CA ALA A 66 -5.49 3.06 -4.91
C ALA A 66 -6.47 2.54 -3.85
N LEU A 67 -7.26 3.46 -3.30
CA LEU A 67 -8.36 3.22 -2.38
C LEU A 67 -9.61 3.87 -2.95
N PHE A 68 -10.67 3.09 -3.15
CA PHE A 68 -11.89 3.53 -3.82
C PHE A 68 -13.12 2.78 -3.34
N LYS A 69 -14.30 3.32 -3.62
CA LYS A 69 -15.59 2.65 -3.35
C LYS A 69 -16.62 3.05 -4.41
N GLU A 70 -17.68 2.27 -4.53
CA GLU A 70 -18.85 2.67 -5.31
C GLU A 70 -19.60 3.80 -4.59
N ASP A 71 -20.18 4.72 -5.37
CA ASP A 71 -21.08 5.75 -4.84
C ASP A 71 -22.37 5.08 -4.32
N PRO A 72 -22.75 5.30 -3.04
CA PRO A 72 -23.99 4.78 -2.48
C PRO A 72 -25.26 5.18 -3.25
N SER A 73 -25.24 6.34 -3.91
CA SER A 73 -26.38 6.91 -4.65
C SER A 73 -26.43 6.42 -6.09
N ASN A 74 -25.28 6.04 -6.66
CA ASN A 74 -25.17 5.54 -8.01
C ASN A 74 -24.02 4.53 -8.11
N SER A 75 -24.35 3.24 -8.07
CA SER A 75 -23.36 2.16 -8.11
C SER A 75 -22.51 2.11 -9.39
N SER A 76 -22.89 2.84 -10.44
CA SER A 76 -22.05 2.97 -11.65
C SER A 76 -20.94 4.02 -11.51
N ASN A 77 -21.00 4.86 -10.46
CA ASN A 77 -19.98 5.85 -10.17
C ASN A 77 -19.00 5.35 -9.10
N ILE A 78 -17.73 5.71 -9.26
CA ILE A 78 -16.66 5.35 -8.34
C ILE A 78 -16.14 6.60 -7.65
N ILE A 79 -16.07 6.52 -6.32
CA ILE A 79 -15.47 7.54 -5.46
C ILE A 79 -14.04 7.10 -5.13
N VAL A 80 -13.05 7.84 -5.64
CA VAL A 80 -11.64 7.67 -5.28
C VAL A 80 -11.40 8.30 -3.92
N MET A 81 -11.01 7.49 -2.94
CA MET A 81 -10.73 7.91 -1.57
C MET A 81 -9.25 8.24 -1.35
N GLY A 82 -8.34 7.66 -2.14
CA GLY A 82 -6.91 7.91 -2.01
C GLY A 82 -6.09 7.21 -3.09
N GLN A 83 -5.00 7.86 -3.53
CA GLN A 83 -3.98 7.29 -4.41
C GLN A 83 -2.61 7.85 -4.02
N GLY A 84 -1.55 7.08 -4.20
CA GLY A 84 -0.18 7.56 -3.99
C GLY A 84 0.84 6.43 -3.87
N CYS A 85 1.94 6.74 -3.17
CA CYS A 85 3.03 5.81 -2.88
C CYS A 85 2.66 4.86 -1.74
N TRP A 86 3.16 3.64 -1.82
CA TRP A 86 2.93 2.59 -0.84
C TRP A 86 4.25 1.90 -0.49
N ALA A 87 4.51 1.74 0.81
CA ALA A 87 5.60 0.91 1.31
C ALA A 87 5.02 -0.45 1.73
N VAL A 88 5.55 -1.53 1.16
CA VAL A 88 5.14 -2.87 1.58
C VAL A 88 5.85 -3.23 2.88
N SER A 89 5.12 -3.20 3.98
CA SER A 89 5.65 -3.60 5.29
C SER A 89 5.47 -5.11 5.50
N GLY A 90 6.58 -5.85 5.55
CA GLY A 90 6.64 -7.24 6.05
C GLY A 90 5.93 -8.31 5.21
N GLY A 91 6.69 -9.14 4.49
CA GLY A 91 6.29 -10.48 4.03
C GLY A 91 5.24 -10.60 2.92
N GLU A 92 4.35 -9.62 2.75
CA GLU A 92 3.29 -9.59 1.70
C GLU A 92 3.76 -8.94 0.39
N THR A 93 5.08 -8.86 0.15
CA THR A 93 5.66 -8.17 -1.02
C THR A 93 5.07 -8.61 -2.36
N ARG A 94 4.76 -9.90 -2.49
CA ARG A 94 4.23 -10.49 -3.73
C ARG A 94 2.88 -9.94 -4.18
N ASP A 95 2.09 -9.38 -3.27
CA ASP A 95 0.75 -8.90 -3.63
C ASP A 95 0.79 -7.60 -4.41
N CYS A 96 1.81 -6.76 -4.19
CA CYS A 96 1.95 -5.47 -4.87
C CYS A 96 2.87 -5.52 -6.11
N ASP A 97 3.55 -6.64 -6.38
CA ASP A 97 4.51 -6.74 -7.49
C ASP A 97 3.85 -6.85 -8.88
N ARG A 98 2.52 -6.74 -8.95
CA ARG A 98 1.74 -6.79 -10.20
C ARG A 98 1.74 -5.42 -10.87
N SER A 99 1.75 -5.39 -12.20
CA SER A 99 1.65 -4.13 -12.96
C SER A 99 0.25 -3.51 -12.94
N GLU A 100 -0.78 -4.30 -12.64
CA GLU A 100 -2.18 -3.87 -12.63
C GLU A 100 -2.68 -3.67 -11.20
N CYS A 101 -3.39 -2.58 -10.93
CA CYS A 101 -4.01 -2.32 -9.63
C CYS A 101 -5.39 -2.98 -9.57
N ILE A 102 -5.44 -4.23 -9.08
CA ILE A 102 -6.68 -5.01 -8.98
C ILE A 102 -7.01 -5.26 -7.52
N SER A 103 -8.19 -4.81 -7.08
CA SER A 103 -8.70 -5.16 -5.74
C SER A 103 -9.36 -6.52 -5.79
N ASN A 104 -8.81 -7.48 -5.03
CA ASN A 104 -9.32 -8.85 -4.96
C ASN A 104 -9.65 -9.30 -3.54
N ARG A 105 -9.37 -8.46 -2.53
CA ARG A 105 -9.62 -8.77 -1.12
C ARG A 105 -11.06 -8.37 -0.75
N LYS A 106 -11.68 -9.13 0.16
CA LYS A 106 -13.02 -8.83 0.70
C LYS A 106 -13.00 -7.44 1.34
N PRO A 107 -13.81 -6.48 0.85
CA PRO A 107 -13.84 -5.14 1.43
C PRO A 107 -14.45 -5.18 2.84
N PRO A 108 -14.00 -4.33 3.78
CA PRO A 108 -14.58 -4.29 5.12
C PRO A 108 -16.06 -3.89 5.07
N LYS A 109 -16.92 -4.61 5.80
CA LYS A 109 -18.39 -4.42 5.76
C LYS A 109 -18.83 -2.98 6.08
N ALA A 110 -18.12 -2.31 6.99
CA ALA A 110 -18.48 -0.97 7.46
C ALA A 110 -18.24 0.13 6.42
N VAL A 111 -17.11 0.09 5.71
CA VAL A 111 -16.69 1.15 4.77
C VAL A 111 -16.91 0.77 3.31
N LYS A 112 -16.98 -0.53 3.00
CA LYS A 112 -17.04 -1.09 1.63
C LYS A 112 -15.95 -0.56 0.69
N ALA A 113 -14.87 -0.03 1.27
CA ALA A 113 -13.73 0.48 0.53
C ALA A 113 -12.88 -0.69 0.01
N LYS A 114 -12.44 -0.54 -1.23
CA LYS A 114 -11.63 -1.48 -2.00
C LYS A 114 -10.22 -0.91 -2.10
N PHE A 115 -9.23 -1.79 -2.00
CA PHE A 115 -7.82 -1.43 -1.98
C PHE A 115 -7.05 -2.29 -3.00
N CYS A 116 -6.12 -1.67 -3.71
CA CYS A 116 -5.13 -2.36 -4.52
C CYS A 116 -3.77 -1.66 -4.44
N CYS A 117 -2.71 -2.41 -4.71
CA CYS A 117 -1.36 -1.91 -4.89
C CYS A 117 -0.72 -2.56 -6.11
N CYS A 118 0.26 -1.88 -6.70
CA CYS A 118 0.90 -2.32 -7.94
C CYS A 118 2.33 -1.77 -8.07
N LEU A 119 3.09 -2.37 -8.99
CA LEU A 119 4.46 -2.03 -9.34
C LEU A 119 4.50 -1.56 -10.80
N GLY A 120 4.86 -0.30 -11.00
CA GLY A 120 4.99 0.35 -12.30
C GLY A 120 4.64 1.83 -12.21
N ASP A 121 5.19 2.65 -13.10
CA ASP A 121 4.84 4.06 -13.13
C ASP A 121 3.36 4.23 -13.46
N MET A 122 2.66 5.03 -12.64
CA MET A 122 1.25 5.35 -12.78
C MET A 122 0.32 4.13 -12.81
N CYS A 123 0.77 2.97 -12.32
CA CYS A 123 -0.01 1.72 -12.37
C CYS A 123 -1.35 1.81 -11.61
N ASN A 124 -1.45 2.73 -10.64
CA ASN A 124 -2.65 2.98 -9.85
C ASN A 124 -3.61 4.00 -10.48
N ALA A 125 -3.29 4.55 -11.66
CA ALA A 125 -4.15 5.52 -12.36
C ALA A 125 -5.45 4.88 -12.87
N ASN A 126 -5.38 3.61 -13.27
CA ASN A 126 -6.53 2.80 -13.60
C ASN A 126 -6.56 1.59 -12.66
N PHE A 127 -7.70 1.38 -12.00
CA PHE A 127 -7.85 0.33 -11.01
C PHE A 127 -9.17 -0.40 -11.23
N SER A 128 -9.23 -1.66 -10.83
CA SER A 128 -10.41 -2.50 -11.01
C SER A 128 -10.76 -3.28 -9.74
N ASP A 129 -12.00 -3.74 -9.68
CA ASP A 129 -12.48 -4.66 -8.66
C ASP A 129 -12.72 -6.04 -9.28
N ALA A 130 -12.08 -7.05 -8.73
CA ALA A 130 -12.26 -8.45 -9.07
C ALA A 130 -12.80 -9.28 -7.89
N TYR A 131 -13.15 -8.65 -6.76
CA TYR A 131 -13.73 -9.34 -5.64
C TYR A 131 -15.16 -9.79 -5.97
N VAL A 132 -15.37 -11.11 -6.00
CA VAL A 132 -16.70 -11.72 -6.10
C VAL A 132 -17.12 -12.17 -4.71
N ALA A 133 -18.20 -11.60 -4.17
CA ALA A 133 -18.79 -12.11 -2.95
C ALA A 133 -19.28 -13.53 -3.21
N LYS A 134 -18.68 -14.53 -2.55
CA LYS A 134 -19.36 -15.81 -2.38
C LYS A 134 -20.59 -15.53 -1.54
N GLU A 135 -21.77 -15.87 -2.04
CA GLU A 135 -22.99 -15.86 -1.24
C GLU A 135 -22.69 -16.68 0.03
N GLU A 136 -22.56 -16.01 1.17
CA GLU A 136 -22.67 -16.67 2.46
C GLU A 136 -24.12 -17.15 2.52
N THR A 137 -24.37 -18.37 2.02
CA THR A 137 -25.63 -19.07 2.21
C THR A 137 -25.96 -18.91 3.68
N ALA A 138 -27.07 -18.22 3.94
CA ALA A 138 -27.62 -18.05 5.27
C ALA A 138 -27.98 -19.44 5.80
N ILE A 139 -27.02 -20.11 6.43
CA ILE A 139 -27.32 -21.09 7.47
C ILE A 139 -27.61 -20.25 8.72
N SER A 140 -28.76 -19.57 8.65
CA SER A 140 -29.47 -19.11 9.82
C SER A 140 -29.78 -20.35 10.64
N ALA A 141 -29.36 -20.29 11.91
CA ALA A 141 -29.83 -21.07 13.02
C ALA A 141 -31.15 -21.84 12.76
N SER A 142 -31.05 -23.17 12.70
CA SER A 142 -32.05 -24.02 13.34
C SER A 142 -31.51 -24.42 14.71
N GLU A 143 -32.37 -24.30 15.71
CA GLU A 143 -32.09 -24.45 17.12
C GLU A 143 -31.59 -25.85 17.48
N SER A 144 -30.56 -25.92 18.32
CA SER A 144 -30.69 -26.76 19.52
C SER A 144 -30.15 -25.99 20.71
N VAL A 145 -31.10 -25.59 21.55
CA VAL A 145 -30.89 -25.19 22.94
C VAL A 145 -30.13 -26.31 23.64
N GLN A 146 -28.89 -26.07 24.06
CA GLN A 146 -28.31 -26.75 25.21
C GLN A 146 -27.73 -25.70 26.15
N LYS A 147 -28.63 -25.19 26.99
CA LYS A 147 -28.34 -24.30 28.11
C LYS A 147 -27.70 -25.15 29.22
N ASP A 148 -26.37 -25.25 29.22
CA ASP A 148 -25.64 -25.74 30.38
C ASP A 148 -24.61 -24.71 30.88
N ASN A 149 -25.10 -23.94 31.86
CA ASN A 149 -24.42 -23.31 33.00
C ASN A 149 -22.90 -23.09 32.93
N PHE A 150 -22.48 -21.95 32.39
CA PHE A 150 -21.25 -21.29 32.85
C PHE A 150 -21.62 -19.98 33.56
N ARG A 151 -21.56 -20.02 34.89
CA ARG A 151 -21.72 -18.84 35.77
C ARG A 151 -20.48 -17.96 35.62
N PRO A 152 -20.60 -16.64 35.36
CA PRO A 152 -19.43 -15.77 35.39
C PRO A 152 -18.98 -15.55 36.83
N ILE A 153 -17.71 -15.85 37.11
CA ILE A 153 -17.07 -15.53 38.39
C ILE A 153 -16.97 -14.00 38.48
N VAL A 154 -17.80 -13.44 39.36
CA VAL A 154 -17.73 -12.04 39.77
C VAL A 154 -16.40 -11.84 40.51
N TRP A 155 -15.50 -11.04 39.94
CA TRP A 155 -14.32 -10.54 40.63
C TRP A 155 -14.77 -9.56 41.73
N ARG A 156 -14.98 -10.07 42.95
CA ARG A 156 -15.08 -9.22 44.14
C ARG A 156 -13.69 -8.73 44.48
N LYS A 157 -13.51 -7.41 44.37
CA LYS A 157 -12.40 -6.67 44.98
C LYS A 157 -12.28 -7.06 46.46
N ILE A 158 -11.11 -7.50 46.86
CA ILE A 158 -10.73 -7.65 48.27
C ILE A 158 -10.51 -6.23 48.80
N THR A 159 -11.44 -5.73 49.60
CA THR A 159 -11.17 -4.61 50.51
C THR A 159 -10.33 -5.13 51.66
N LEU A 160 -9.06 -4.71 51.69
CA LEU A 160 -8.21 -4.72 52.88
C LEU A 160 -8.88 -3.85 53.94
N ASP A 161 -9.23 -4.43 55.08
CA ASP A 161 -9.52 -3.68 56.30
C ASP A 161 -8.55 -4.13 57.41
N ARG A 162 -8.30 -3.17 58.28
CA ARG A 162 -7.17 -2.98 59.20
C ARG A 162 -7.21 -3.84 60.47
#